data_AF-A0A415TX11-F1
#
_entry.id   AF-A0A415TX11-F1
#
_cell.length_a   1.000
_cell.length_b   1.000
_cell.length_c   1.000
_cell.angle_alpha   90.00
_cell.angle_beta   90.00
_cell.angle_gamma   90.00
#
_symmetry.space_group_name_H-M   'P 1'
#
loop_
_entity.id
_entity.type
_entity.pdbx_description
1 polymer ?
#
loop_
_entity_poly.entity_id
_entity_poly.type
_entity_poly.pdbx_seq_one_letter_code
_entity_poly.pdbx_strand_id
1 'polypeptide(L)' 'MAGKKNNGVVAVISDLTNEQAAQLTKEIIKAKRKVAPKGRGMISSGMKENIGLIINKGRERLLEQSATVKKRRK' A
#
# COMPACT_ATOMS: atom_id res chain seq x y z
N MET A 1 -5.76 13.91 19.41
CA MET A 1 -4.56 14.20 18.60
C MET A 1 -4.95 14.39 17.13
N ALA A 2 -5.37 15.60 16.76
CA ALA A 2 -5.70 15.89 15.36
C ALA A 2 -4.42 16.02 14.52
N GLY A 3 -4.38 15.39 13.34
CA GLY A 3 -3.31 15.58 12.35
C GLY A 3 -2.15 14.58 12.35
N LYS A 4 -2.11 13.59 13.25
CA LYS A 4 -1.07 12.55 13.23
C LYS A 4 -1.33 11.55 12.10
N LYS A 5 -0.40 11.45 11.14
CA LYS A 5 -0.48 10.56 9.95
C LYS A 5 -0.16 9.10 10.29
N ASN A 6 -0.98 8.50 11.15
CA ASN A 6 -0.77 7.14 11.67
C ASN A 6 -1.79 6.11 11.18
N ASN A 7 -2.71 6.49 10.29
CA ASN A 7 -3.75 5.61 9.79
C ASN A 7 -3.30 4.89 8.51
N GLY A 8 -3.70 3.62 8.36
CA GLY A 8 -3.49 2.79 7.17
C GLY A 8 -4.78 2.06 6.79
N VAL A 9 -4.88 1.64 5.53
CA VAL A 9 -6.04 0.90 4.99
C VAL A 9 -5.53 -0.40 4.37
N VAL A 10 -6.19 -1.52 4.67
CA VAL A 10 -5.96 -2.83 4.04
C VAL A 10 -7.27 -3.30 3.43
N ALA A 11 -7.24 -3.67 2.16
CA ALA A 11 -8.38 -4.24 1.44
C ALA A 11 -7.93 -5.53 0.75
N VAL A 12 -8.65 -6.62 0.99
CA VAL A 12 -8.42 -7.92 0.36
C VAL A 12 -9.59 -8.19 -0.57
N ILE A 13 -9.29 -8.36 -1.86
CA ILE A 13 -10.28 -8.64 -2.91
C ILE A 13 -9.74 -9.84 -3.70
N SER A 14 -10.53 -10.92 -3.79
CA SER A 14 -10.16 -12.17 -4.46
C SER A 14 -11.07 -12.46 -5.66
N ASP A 15 -10.73 -13.52 -6.40
CA ASP A 15 -11.56 -14.06 -7.48
C ASP A 15 -11.79 -13.06 -8.63
N LEU A 16 -10.72 -12.29 -8.91
CA LEU A 16 -10.66 -11.30 -9.99
C LEU A 16 -9.88 -11.85 -11.18
N THR A 17 -10.26 -11.43 -12.39
CA THR A 17 -9.38 -11.57 -13.55
C THR A 17 -8.17 -10.63 -13.43
N ASN A 18 -7.10 -10.92 -14.19
CA ASN A 18 -5.93 -10.04 -14.24
C ASN A 18 -6.29 -8.61 -14.68
N GLU A 19 -7.25 -8.46 -15.59
CA GLU A 19 -7.71 -7.17 -16.08
C GLU A 19 -8.47 -6.39 -15.00
N GLN A 20 -9.38 -7.06 -14.27
CA GLN A 20 -10.11 -6.46 -13.15
C GLN A 20 -9.15 -6.01 -12.04
N ALA A 21 -8.17 -6.85 -11.68
CA ALA A 21 -7.16 -6.50 -10.69
C ALA A 21 -6.30 -5.30 -11.13
N ALA A 22 -5.94 -5.22 -12.41
CA ALA A 22 -5.19 -4.10 -12.97
C ALA A 22 -6.02 -2.80 -12.98
N GLN A 23 -7.30 -2.88 -13.33
CA GLN A 23 -8.21 -1.73 -13.33
C GLN A 23 -8.42 -1.18 -11.92
N LEU A 24 -8.70 -2.04 -10.94
CA LEU A 24 -8.81 -1.66 -9.53
C LEU A 24 -7.51 -1.02 -9.02
N THR A 25 -6.34 -1.59 -9.38
CA THR A 25 -5.04 -1.01 -9.03
C THR A 25 -4.88 0.42 -9.55
N LYS A 26 -5.26 0.68 -10.80
CA LYS A 26 -5.22 2.03 -11.40
C LYS A 26 -6.12 3.00 -10.65
N GLU A 27 -7.33 2.59 -10.31
CA GLU A 27 -8.29 3.43 -9.58
C GLU A 27 -7.82 3.75 -8.17
N ILE A 28 -7.26 2.77 -7.44
CA ILE A 28 -6.70 2.99 -6.10
C ILE A 28 -5.53 3.97 -6.17
N ILE A 29 -4.64 3.86 -7.16
CA ILE A 29 -3.53 4.82 -7.35
C ILE A 29 -4.08 6.24 -7.58
N LYS A 30 -5.11 6.38 -8.44
CA LYS A 30 -5.76 7.67 -8.72
C LYS A 30 -6.40 8.27 -7.46
N ALA A 31 -7.16 7.47 -6.71
CA ALA A 31 -7.78 7.89 -5.46
C ALA A 31 -6.73 8.30 -4.41
N LYS A 32 -5.66 7.49 -4.25
CA LYS A 32 -4.54 7.80 -3.35
C LYS A 32 -3.87 9.12 -3.72
N ARG A 33 -3.63 9.38 -5.01
CA ARG A 33 -3.02 10.65 -5.46
C ARG A 33 -3.89 11.86 -5.11
N LYS A 34 -5.22 11.73 -5.21
CA LYS A 34 -6.19 12.78 -4.87
C LYS A 34 -6.29 13.02 -3.36
N VAL A 35 -6.44 11.96 -2.57
CA VAL A 35 -6.74 12.05 -1.13
C VAL A 35 -5.48 12.18 -0.27
N ALA A 36 -4.40 11.47 -0.63
CA ALA A 36 -3.17 11.39 0.16
C ALA A 36 -1.91 11.40 -0.74
N PRO A 37 -1.62 12.52 -1.44
CA PRO A 37 -0.51 12.59 -2.40
C PRO A 37 0.84 12.25 -1.77
N LYS A 38 1.09 12.75 -0.55
CA LYS A 38 2.31 12.47 0.24
C LYS A 38 2.24 11.18 1.07
N GLY A 39 1.13 10.44 1.02
CA GLY A 39 1.00 9.15 1.71
C GLY A 39 1.95 8.11 1.11
N ARG A 40 2.57 7.29 1.95
CA ARG A 40 3.33 6.12 1.49
C ARG A 40 2.39 4.94 1.38
N GLY A 41 2.59 4.08 0.40
CA GLY A 41 1.77 2.90 0.21
C GLY A 41 2.36 1.96 -0.83
N MET A 42 1.96 0.70 -0.75
CA MET A 42 2.24 -0.34 -1.74
C MET A 42 0.89 -0.89 -2.20
N ILE A 43 0.72 -1.05 -3.51
CA ILE A 43 -0.43 -1.74 -4.09
C ILE A 43 0.15 -2.88 -4.91
N SER A 44 -0.33 -4.09 -4.66
CA SER A 44 0.14 -5.30 -5.32
C SER A 44 -1.05 -6.22 -5.51
N SER A 45 -1.14 -6.84 -6.69
CA SER A 45 -2.04 -7.95 -6.99
C SER A 45 -1.24 -9.24 -7.08
N GLY A 46 -1.91 -10.39 -6.91
CA GLY A 46 -1.28 -11.70 -6.98
C GLY A 46 -2.26 -12.83 -6.74
N MET A 47 -1.75 -14.06 -6.73
CA MET A 47 -2.53 -15.26 -6.46
C MET A 47 -3.18 -15.21 -5.08
N LYS A 48 -4.39 -15.77 -4.97
CA LYS A 48 -5.21 -15.80 -3.75
C LYS A 48 -4.46 -16.41 -2.57
N GLU A 49 -3.75 -17.51 -2.79
CA GLU A 49 -2.94 -18.20 -1.77
C GLU A 49 -1.82 -17.32 -1.21
N ASN A 50 -1.33 -16.35 -1.99
CA ASN A 50 -0.17 -15.53 -1.65
C ASN A 50 -0.53 -14.15 -1.06
N ILE A 51 -1.81 -13.83 -0.89
CA ILE A 51 -2.25 -12.51 -0.41
C ILE A 51 -1.63 -12.17 0.95
N GLY A 52 -1.55 -13.12 1.88
CA GLY A 52 -0.95 -12.91 3.20
C GLY A 52 0.54 -12.50 3.12
N LEU A 53 1.31 -13.17 2.24
CA LEU A 53 2.72 -12.85 2.00
C LEU A 53 2.89 -11.45 1.39
N ILE A 54 2.03 -11.10 0.44
CA ILE A 54 2.04 -9.78 -0.22
C ILE A 54 1.80 -8.66 0.80
N ILE A 55 0.84 -8.84 1.70
CA ILE A 55 0.53 -7.87 2.78
C ILE A 55 1.74 -7.70 3.70
N ASN A 56 2.34 -8.81 4.16
CA ASN A 56 3.49 -8.77 5.07
C ASN A 56 4.69 -8.08 4.43
N LYS A 57 5.01 -8.41 3.18
CA LYS A 57 6.09 -7.78 2.42
C LYS A 57 5.86 -6.28 2.21
N GLY A 58 4.62 -5.89 1.96
CA GLY A 58 4.24 -4.48 1.85
C GLY A 58 4.43 -3.70 3.15
N ARG A 59 4.08 -4.32 4.28
CA ARG A 59 4.31 -3.74 5.61
C ARG A 59 5.80 -3.56 5.91
N GLU A 60 6.61 -4.58 5.70
CA GLU A 60 8.07 -4.53 5.92
C GLU A 60 8.72 -3.39 5.15
N ARG A 61 8.40 -3.27 3.86
CA ARG A 61 8.96 -2.22 2.99
C ARG A 61 8.58 -0.80 3.46
N LEU A 62 7.39 -0.61 4.03
CA LEU A 62 6.97 0.67 4.59
C LEU A 62 7.73 1.02 5.88
N LEU A 63 8.04 0.02 6.70
CA LEU A 63 8.86 0.17 7.91
C LEU A 63 10.33 0.50 7.55
N GLU A 64 10.89 -0.17 6.55
CA GLU A 64 12.25 0.11 6.07
C GLU A 64 12.41 1.53 5.52
N GLN A 65 11.43 1.99 4.72
CA GLN A 65 11.42 3.35 4.17
C GLN A 65 11.29 4.43 5.25
N SER A 66 10.67 4.11 6.39
CA SER A 66 10.60 5.03 7.51
C SER A 66 11.88 5.03 8.36
N ALA A 67 12.60 3.90 8.42
CA ALA A 67 13.89 3.79 9.10
C ALA A 67 15.04 4.48 8.34
N THR A 68 15.13 4.29 7.01
CA THR A 68 16.18 4.89 6.16
C THR A 68 16.13 6.43 6.13
N VAL A 69 14.93 7.02 6.12
CA VAL A 69 14.76 8.49 6.18
C VAL A 69 15.24 9.07 7.51
N LYS A 70 15.14 8.33 8.63
CA LYS A 70 15.68 8.78 9.92
C LYS A 70 17.21 8.75 9.93
N LYS A 71 17.84 7.77 9.27
CA LYS A 71 19.29 7.61 9.24
C LYS A 71 20.01 8.67 8.39
N ARG A 72 19.34 9.24 7.38
CA ARG A 72 19.86 10.35 6.54
C ARG A 72 19.71 11.75 7.17
N ARG A 73 19.03 11.85 8.32
CA ARG A 73 18.79 13.12 9.04
C ARG A 73 19.65 13.27 10.31
N LYS A 74 20.49 12.28 10.61
CA LYS A 74 21.58 12.36 11.59
C LYS A 74 22.88 12.51 10.81
#